data_AF-B7JBG6-F1
#
_entry.id   AF-B7JBG6-F1
#
_cell.length_a   1.000
_cell.length_b   1.000
_cell.length_c   1.000
_cell.angle_alpha   90.00
_cell.angle_beta   90.00
_cell.angle_gamma   90.00
#
_symmetry.space_group_name_H-M   'P 1'
#
loop_
_entity.id
_entity.type
_entity.pdbx_description
1 polymer ?
#
loop_
_entity_poly.entity_id
_entity_poly.type
_entity_poly.pdbx_seq_one_letter_code
_entity_poly.pdbx_strand_id
1 'polypeptide(L)'
;MCTTCGCGGSEVKIEGHDHDEGNRRHRHGDESQPAHVHAPGMDGRRMVRIEQDILAKNQRHADANRRHLAERGIFALNLVSSPGSGKTTLLVRTVEALQHRLPVAVIEGDQQTARDAERIRATGVTALQINTGKGCHLDAHMVGHALEQLQPAVGGALFIENVGNLVCPAAFDLGEGHKVVVLSVTEGEDKPLKYPDMFHAADLMLLNKVDLLPYLEFDVDVCIDYARRINPKLSVLQVSAIRGDGMTAWLDWIERGAGLASAAIR
;
A
#
# COMPACT_ATOMS: atom_id res chain seq x y z
N MET A 1 -16.31 9.35 -1.30
CA MET A 1 -15.41 10.41 -0.81
C MET A 1 -14.74 9.84 0.42
N CYS A 2 -13.41 9.84 0.47
CA CYS A 2 -12.68 9.45 1.67
C CYS A 2 -13.00 10.46 2.78
N THR A 3 -13.58 10.01 3.88
CA THR A 3 -13.93 10.85 5.03
C THR A 3 -12.69 11.35 5.77
N THR A 4 -11.58 10.61 5.68
CA THR A 4 -10.32 10.92 6.36
C THR A 4 -9.57 12.10 5.73
N CYS A 5 -9.45 12.13 4.40
CA CYS A 5 -8.68 13.17 3.68
C CYS A 5 -9.57 14.12 2.85
N GLY A 6 -10.88 13.87 2.77
CA GLY A 6 -11.80 14.66 1.94
C GLY A 6 -11.66 14.43 0.43
N CYS A 7 -10.80 13.50 -0.02
CA CYS A 7 -10.64 13.16 -1.43
C CYS A 7 -11.97 12.63 -2.02
N GLY A 8 -12.52 13.34 -2.99
CA GLY A 8 -13.71 12.92 -3.75
C GLY A 8 -13.44 11.67 -4.58
N GLY A 9 -14.46 10.84 -4.79
CA GLY A 9 -14.37 9.76 -5.77
C GLY A 9 -14.21 10.35 -7.17
N SER A 10 -13.26 9.84 -7.94
CA SER A 10 -13.05 10.14 -9.36
C SER A 10 -13.19 8.85 -10.15
N GLU A 11 -13.24 8.96 -11.49
CA GLU A 11 -13.08 7.81 -12.39
C GLU A 11 -11.79 7.06 -12.04
N VAL A 12 -11.94 5.86 -11.48
CA VAL A 12 -10.85 4.90 -11.28
C VAL A 12 -10.67 4.16 -12.59
N LYS A 13 -9.44 4.09 -13.09
CA LYS A 13 -9.13 3.38 -14.34
C LYS A 13 -8.20 2.23 -14.04
N ILE A 14 -8.61 1.03 -14.39
CA ILE A 14 -7.77 -0.17 -14.33
C ILE A 14 -7.33 -0.46 -15.77
N GLU A 15 -6.03 -0.67 -15.98
CA GLU A 15 -5.48 -0.98 -17.32
C GLU A 15 -6.27 -2.11 -17.99
N GLY A 16 -6.87 -1.86 -19.16
CA GLY A 16 -7.61 -2.86 -19.93
C GLY A 16 -9.14 -2.87 -19.74
N HIS A 17 -9.70 -2.02 -18.87
CA HIS A 17 -11.15 -1.84 -18.72
C HIS A 17 -11.53 -0.35 -18.61
N ASP A 18 -12.29 0.16 -19.59
CA ASP A 18 -12.94 1.47 -19.51
C ASP A 18 -14.36 1.31 -18.93
N HIS A 19 -14.60 1.91 -17.76
CA HIS A 19 -15.96 2.17 -17.27
C HIS A 19 -16.23 3.67 -17.44
N ASP A 20 -17.05 3.99 -18.45
CA ASP A 20 -17.51 5.34 -18.76
C ASP A 20 -18.74 5.67 -17.91
N GLU A 21 -18.56 6.49 -16.87
CA GLU A 21 -19.68 7.15 -16.19
C GLU A 21 -19.45 8.67 -16.18
N GLY A 22 -19.94 9.32 -17.24
CA GLY A 22 -20.03 10.77 -17.28
C GLY A 22 -21.00 11.32 -16.23
N ASN A 23 -20.65 12.41 -15.53
CA ASN A 23 -21.34 13.71 -15.63
C ASN A 23 -20.77 14.83 -14.72
N ARG A 24 -20.86 16.05 -15.28
CA ARG A 24 -21.10 17.39 -14.67
C ARG A 24 -20.01 18.11 -13.84
N ARG A 25 -19.64 19.26 -14.41
CA ARG A 25 -18.83 20.35 -13.85
C ARG A 25 -19.66 21.18 -12.86
N HIS A 26 -19.08 21.53 -11.71
CA HIS A 26 -19.51 22.68 -10.90
C HIS A 26 -18.29 23.48 -10.41
N ARG A 27 -18.35 24.81 -10.62
CA ARG A 27 -17.48 25.84 -10.03
C ARG A 27 -17.98 26.16 -8.61
N HIS A 28 -17.10 26.59 -7.70
CA HIS A 28 -17.21 27.85 -6.94
C HIS A 28 -16.09 28.01 -5.89
N GLY A 29 -15.54 29.24 -5.83
CA GLY A 29 -15.39 30.07 -4.62
C GLY A 29 -14.42 29.65 -3.52
N ASP A 30 -13.31 30.39 -3.43
CA ASP A 30 -12.33 30.42 -2.33
C ASP A 30 -12.88 31.18 -1.12
N GLU A 31 -12.68 30.66 0.10
CA GLU A 31 -12.50 31.42 1.35
C GLU A 31 -12.01 30.47 2.47
N SER A 32 -11.10 30.96 3.30
CA SER A 32 -10.14 30.19 4.11
C SER A 32 -10.44 30.16 5.61
N GLN A 33 -10.12 29.02 6.27
CA GLN A 33 -9.83 28.73 7.71
C GLN A 33 -10.67 27.58 8.33
N PRO A 34 -10.22 26.93 9.44
CA PRO A 34 -9.09 26.02 9.62
C PRO A 34 -9.53 24.53 9.71
N ALA A 35 -8.55 23.63 9.72
CA ALA A 35 -8.65 22.19 9.44
C ALA A 35 -9.52 21.34 10.40
N HIS A 36 -10.80 21.22 10.08
CA HIS A 36 -11.58 19.98 10.25
C HIS A 36 -12.47 19.84 9.01
N VAL A 37 -12.46 18.68 8.35
CA VAL A 37 -13.20 18.46 7.09
C VAL A 37 -14.71 18.41 7.39
N HIS A 38 -15.34 19.57 7.50
CA HIS A 38 -16.79 19.68 7.54
C HIS A 38 -17.31 19.67 6.10
N ALA A 39 -17.90 18.55 5.68
CA ALA A 39 -18.86 18.61 4.59
C ALA A 39 -20.03 19.51 5.05
N PRO A 40 -20.26 20.69 4.45
CA PRO A 40 -21.27 21.63 4.93
C PRO A 40 -22.65 20.96 4.97
N GLY A 41 -23.32 20.98 6.13
CA GLY A 41 -24.70 20.51 6.29
C GLY A 41 -24.91 19.07 6.74
N MET A 42 -23.89 18.35 7.22
CA MET A 42 -24.05 16.98 7.78
C MET A 42 -23.78 16.93 9.30
N ASP A 43 -24.71 16.32 10.05
CA ASP A 43 -24.55 15.99 11.47
C ASP A 43 -23.40 14.97 11.67
N GLY A 44 -22.57 15.17 12.70
CA GLY A 44 -21.42 14.31 13.02
C GLY A 44 -21.80 12.85 13.25
N ARG A 45 -22.99 12.57 13.80
CA ARG A 45 -23.48 11.18 13.93
C ARG A 45 -23.74 10.51 12.58
N ARG A 46 -24.21 11.28 11.59
CA ARG A 46 -24.43 10.78 10.23
C ARG A 46 -23.11 10.53 9.52
N MET A 47 -22.11 11.38 9.75
CA MET A 47 -20.76 11.21 9.18
C MET A 47 -20.08 9.93 9.69
N VAL A 48 -20.10 9.69 11.00
CA VAL A 48 -19.54 8.46 11.60
C VAL A 48 -20.22 7.21 11.04
N ARG A 49 -21.55 7.22 10.88
CA ARG A 49 -22.28 6.09 10.27
C ARG A 49 -21.86 5.85 8.82
N ILE A 50 -21.73 6.90 8.03
CA ILE A 50 -21.28 6.79 6.62
C ILE A 50 -19.87 6.19 6.56
N GLU A 51 -18.96 6.65 7.41
CA GLU A 51 -17.61 6.10 7.49
C GLU A 51 -17.60 4.61 7.88
N GLN A 52 -18.37 4.24 8.91
CA GLN A 52 -18.54 2.84 9.31
C GLN A 52 -19.13 1.99 8.19
N ASP A 53 -20.12 2.49 7.45
CA ASP A 53 -20.73 1.78 6.33
C ASP A 53 -19.74 1.58 5.17
N ILE A 54 -18.91 2.60 4.87
CA ILE A 54 -17.86 2.52 3.86
C ILE A 54 -16.82 1.46 4.26
N LEU A 55 -16.31 1.52 5.49
CA LEU A 55 -15.31 0.57 5.98
C LEU A 55 -15.87 -0.85 6.07
N ALA A 56 -17.12 -1.01 6.53
CA ALA A 56 -17.78 -2.32 6.55
C ALA A 56 -18.01 -2.89 5.15
N LYS A 57 -18.29 -2.03 4.15
CA LYS A 57 -18.35 -2.46 2.75
C LYS A 57 -16.98 -2.88 2.24
N ASN A 58 -15.94 -2.10 2.51
CA ASN A 58 -14.57 -2.45 2.16
C ASN A 58 -14.17 -3.80 2.76
N GLN A 59 -14.47 -4.04 4.04
CA GLN A 59 -14.13 -5.29 4.71
C GLN A 59 -14.74 -6.52 4.04
N ARG A 60 -15.98 -6.43 3.52
CA ARG A 60 -16.59 -7.54 2.77
C ARG A 60 -15.81 -7.88 1.50
N HIS A 61 -15.28 -6.87 0.81
CA HIS A 61 -14.42 -7.08 -0.36
C HIS A 61 -13.05 -7.62 0.05
N ALA A 62 -12.45 -7.10 1.11
CA ALA A 62 -11.18 -7.56 1.64
C ALA A 62 -11.23 -9.04 2.04
N ASP A 63 -12.30 -9.46 2.72
CA ASP A 63 -12.52 -10.85 3.09
C ASP A 63 -12.68 -11.76 1.87
N ALA A 64 -13.31 -11.27 0.79
CA ALA A 64 -13.42 -12.01 -0.47
C ALA A 64 -12.05 -12.15 -1.16
N ASN A 65 -11.29 -11.07 -1.26
CA ASN A 65 -9.93 -11.09 -1.82
C ASN A 65 -9.03 -12.04 -1.03
N ARG A 66 -9.07 -11.96 0.30
CA ARG A 66 -8.27 -12.82 1.18
C ARG A 66 -8.60 -14.30 0.98
N ARG A 67 -9.88 -14.67 0.90
CA ARG A 67 -10.30 -16.05 0.58
C ARG A 67 -9.75 -16.49 -0.78
N HIS A 68 -9.92 -15.66 -1.80
CA HIS A 68 -9.42 -15.95 -3.16
C HIS A 68 -7.90 -16.19 -3.19
N LEU A 69 -7.13 -15.35 -2.49
CA LEU A 69 -5.67 -15.46 -2.40
C LEU A 69 -5.26 -16.71 -1.60
N ALA A 70 -5.92 -16.95 -0.46
CA ALA A 70 -5.65 -18.08 0.42
C ALA A 70 -5.94 -19.43 -0.27
N GLU A 71 -7.06 -19.56 -0.98
CA GLU A 71 -7.41 -20.78 -1.75
C GLU A 71 -6.39 -21.11 -2.85
N ARG A 72 -5.58 -20.13 -3.26
CA ARG A 72 -4.52 -20.26 -4.26
C ARG A 72 -3.12 -20.26 -3.66
N GLY A 73 -2.99 -20.23 -2.34
CA GLY A 73 -1.71 -20.18 -1.64
C GLY A 73 -0.86 -18.97 -2.03
N ILE A 74 -1.48 -17.86 -2.41
CA ILE A 74 -0.80 -16.63 -2.83
C ILE A 74 -0.47 -15.80 -1.59
N PHE A 75 0.81 -15.45 -1.43
CA PHE A 75 1.26 -14.56 -0.37
C PHE A 75 1.20 -13.10 -0.82
N ALA A 76 0.15 -12.40 -0.37
CA ALA A 76 -0.09 -11.02 -0.76
C ALA A 76 0.44 -10.00 0.26
N LEU A 77 1.14 -8.98 -0.23
CA LEU A 77 1.76 -7.92 0.56
C LEU A 77 1.30 -6.55 0.08
N ASN A 78 0.84 -5.70 1.00
CA ASN A 78 0.47 -4.31 0.72
C ASN A 78 1.60 -3.37 1.14
N LEU A 79 2.28 -2.77 0.18
CA LEU A 79 3.37 -1.82 0.41
C LEU A 79 2.82 -0.40 0.52
N VAL A 80 2.92 0.19 1.71
CA VAL A 80 2.41 1.54 2.04
C VAL A 80 3.57 2.45 2.46
N SER A 81 3.54 3.73 2.10
CA SER A 81 4.65 4.66 2.38
C SER A 81 4.22 6.12 2.19
N SER A 82 5.09 7.07 2.54
CA SER A 82 5.01 8.43 1.97
C SER A 82 5.39 8.43 0.48
N PRO A 83 5.07 9.48 -0.29
CA PRO A 83 5.66 9.69 -1.61
C PRO A 83 7.20 9.76 -1.51
N GLY A 84 7.89 9.08 -2.43
CA GLY A 84 9.36 9.15 -2.50
C GLY A 84 10.12 8.28 -1.49
N SER A 85 9.46 7.46 -0.66
CA SER A 85 10.12 6.51 0.26
C SER A 85 10.88 5.38 -0.46
N GLY A 86 10.67 5.23 -1.77
CA GLY A 86 11.40 4.30 -2.63
C GLY A 86 10.73 2.95 -2.85
N LYS A 87 9.41 2.84 -2.67
CA LYS A 87 8.62 1.61 -2.89
C LYS A 87 8.91 0.96 -4.25
N THR A 88 8.75 1.69 -5.35
CA THR A 88 8.95 1.11 -6.68
C THR A 88 10.37 0.61 -6.91
N THR A 89 11.40 1.33 -6.44
CA THR A 89 12.79 0.88 -6.56
C THR A 89 13.04 -0.37 -5.73
N LEU A 90 12.51 -0.41 -4.49
CA LEU A 90 12.54 -1.60 -3.65
C LEU A 90 11.82 -2.77 -4.33
N LEU A 91 10.66 -2.53 -4.94
CA LEU A 91 9.84 -3.54 -5.58
C LEU A 91 10.52 -4.09 -6.84
N VAL A 92 11.04 -3.23 -7.73
CA VAL A 92 11.84 -3.66 -8.90
C VAL A 92 12.97 -4.60 -8.48
N ARG A 93 13.74 -4.22 -7.45
CA ARG A 93 14.85 -5.05 -6.93
C ARG A 93 14.37 -6.36 -6.30
N THR A 94 13.22 -6.31 -5.63
CA THR A 94 12.59 -7.49 -5.02
C THR A 94 12.15 -8.48 -6.09
N VAL A 95 11.43 -8.01 -7.12
CA VAL A 95 10.92 -8.89 -8.17
C VAL A 95 12.03 -9.44 -9.06
N GLU A 96 13.06 -8.64 -9.37
CA GLU A 96 14.27 -9.10 -10.08
C GLU A 96 14.92 -10.31 -9.38
N ALA A 97 14.99 -10.27 -8.05
CA ALA A 97 15.61 -11.32 -7.25
C ALA A 97 14.71 -12.56 -7.03
N LEU A 98 13.38 -12.40 -7.06
CA LEU A 98 12.43 -13.47 -6.75
C LEU A 98 11.83 -14.18 -7.97
N GLN A 99 11.75 -13.52 -9.13
CA GLN A 99 10.98 -14.03 -10.28
C GLN A 99 11.44 -15.40 -10.81
N HIS A 100 12.68 -15.82 -10.52
CA HIS A 100 13.20 -17.14 -10.90
C HIS A 100 13.05 -18.20 -9.79
N ARG A 101 12.54 -17.80 -8.61
CA ARG A 101 12.42 -18.64 -7.40
C ARG A 101 10.98 -19.01 -7.11
N LEU A 102 10.05 -18.09 -7.38
CA LEU A 102 8.60 -18.30 -7.27
C LEU A 102 7.85 -17.40 -8.27
N PRO A 103 6.58 -17.71 -8.59
CA PRO A 103 5.75 -16.80 -9.37
C PRO A 103 5.55 -15.47 -8.62
N VAL A 104 5.67 -14.36 -9.34
CA VAL A 104 5.50 -13.01 -8.80
C VAL A 104 4.55 -12.24 -9.71
N ALA A 105 3.64 -11.48 -9.10
CA ALA A 105 2.79 -10.51 -9.81
C ALA A 105 2.67 -9.22 -9.00
N VAL A 106 2.34 -8.11 -9.67
CA VAL A 106 2.20 -6.81 -9.03
C VAL A 106 0.88 -6.13 -9.41
N ILE A 107 0.22 -5.54 -8.43
CA ILE A 107 -0.79 -4.50 -8.61
C ILE A 107 -0.14 -3.18 -8.21
N GLU A 108 -0.10 -2.22 -9.12
CA GLU A 108 0.42 -0.88 -8.88
C GLU A 108 -0.75 0.09 -8.72
N GLY A 109 -0.73 0.91 -7.67
CA GLY A 109 -1.72 1.94 -7.43
C GLY A 109 -1.11 3.33 -7.30
N ASP A 110 -1.41 4.21 -8.26
CA ASP A 110 -1.06 5.63 -8.23
C ASP A 110 -2.28 6.50 -8.57
N GLN A 111 -2.16 7.81 -8.36
CA GLN A 111 -3.16 8.78 -8.79
C GLN A 111 -3.25 8.88 -10.30
N GLN A 112 -2.09 8.91 -10.97
CA GLN A 112 -1.95 9.12 -12.40
C GLN A 112 -0.72 8.41 -12.95
N THR A 113 -0.71 8.23 -14.28
CA THR A 113 0.38 7.62 -15.06
C THR A 113 0.52 6.11 -14.86
N ALA A 114 1.32 5.47 -15.71
CA ALA A 114 1.65 4.04 -15.60
C ALA A 114 3.15 3.82 -15.38
N ARG A 115 3.89 4.87 -14.96
CA ARG A 115 5.37 4.87 -14.96
C ARG A 115 5.95 3.78 -14.06
N ASP A 116 5.37 3.60 -12.88
CA ASP A 116 5.87 2.62 -11.93
C ASP A 116 5.51 1.20 -12.37
N ALA A 117 4.30 0.98 -12.93
CA ALA A 117 3.95 -0.29 -13.56
C ALA A 117 4.85 -0.63 -14.77
N GLU A 118 5.19 0.34 -15.63
CA GLU A 118 6.13 0.17 -16.75
C GLU A 118 7.53 -0.24 -16.30
N ARG A 119 8.05 0.40 -15.24
CA ARG A 119 9.35 0.03 -14.65
C ARG A 119 9.35 -1.40 -14.12
N ILE A 120 8.25 -1.85 -13.53
CA ILE A 120 8.12 -3.22 -13.02
C ILE A 120 7.98 -4.20 -14.17
N ARG A 121 7.17 -3.91 -15.20
CA ARG A 121 7.05 -4.75 -16.40
C ARG A 121 8.37 -4.94 -17.13
N ALA A 122 9.25 -3.93 -17.12
CA ALA A 122 10.59 -4.04 -17.70
C ALA A 122 11.47 -5.13 -17.05
N THR A 123 11.12 -5.60 -15.84
CA THR A 123 11.81 -6.73 -15.17
C THR A 123 11.40 -8.10 -15.71
N GLY A 124 10.30 -8.18 -16.48
CA GLY A 124 9.70 -9.42 -16.98
C GLY A 124 8.47 -9.90 -16.19
N VAL A 125 8.20 -9.30 -15.03
CA VAL A 125 7.04 -9.64 -14.18
C VAL A 125 5.76 -8.96 -14.67
N THR A 126 4.63 -9.66 -14.54
CA THR A 126 3.31 -9.09 -14.82
C THR A 126 2.94 -8.05 -13.76
N ALA A 127 2.66 -6.83 -14.20
CA ALA A 127 2.17 -5.75 -13.35
C ALA A 127 0.96 -5.06 -13.98
N LEU A 128 -0.06 -4.81 -13.16
CA LEU A 128 -1.32 -4.19 -13.54
C LEU A 128 -1.50 -2.85 -12.81
N GLN A 129 -1.68 -1.77 -13.56
CA GLN A 129 -1.87 -0.42 -13.03
C GLN A 129 -3.33 -0.16 -12.65
N ILE A 130 -3.52 0.46 -11.49
CA ILE A 130 -4.75 1.11 -11.04
C ILE A 130 -4.48 2.61 -10.93
N ASN A 131 -5.15 3.40 -11.75
CA ASN A 131 -5.18 4.85 -11.63
C ASN A 131 -6.37 5.26 -10.77
N THR A 132 -6.09 5.71 -9.55
CA THR A 132 -7.10 6.11 -8.56
C THR A 132 -7.68 7.50 -8.81
N GLY A 133 -7.10 8.26 -9.74
CA GLY A 133 -7.50 9.63 -10.05
C GLY A 133 -7.15 10.57 -8.91
N LYS A 134 -8.18 11.02 -8.18
CA LYS A 134 -8.05 11.84 -6.96
C LYS A 134 -8.06 11.00 -5.68
N GLY A 135 -8.17 9.68 -5.79
CA GLY A 135 -8.07 8.76 -4.67
C GLY A 135 -6.73 8.90 -3.95
N CYS A 136 -6.73 8.71 -2.63
CA CYS A 136 -5.54 8.80 -1.79
C CYS A 136 -5.06 7.43 -1.27
N HIS A 137 -5.70 6.35 -1.71
CA HIS A 137 -5.47 4.95 -1.32
C HIS A 137 -6.12 4.02 -2.36
N LEU A 138 -5.66 2.78 -2.40
CA LEU A 138 -6.42 1.65 -2.95
C LEU A 138 -7.43 1.15 -1.93
N ASP A 139 -8.58 0.65 -2.40
CA ASP A 139 -9.55 -0.09 -1.59
C ASP A 139 -9.65 -1.55 -2.07
N ALA A 140 -10.26 -2.42 -1.26
CA ALA A 140 -10.37 -3.84 -1.57
C ALA A 140 -11.21 -4.13 -2.81
N HIS A 141 -12.15 -3.26 -3.19
CA HIS A 141 -12.95 -3.45 -4.38
C HIS A 141 -12.10 -3.23 -5.64
N MET A 142 -11.27 -2.18 -5.66
CA MET A 142 -10.29 -1.94 -6.72
C MET A 142 -9.32 -3.12 -6.87
N VAL A 143 -8.79 -3.62 -5.76
CA VAL A 143 -7.88 -4.78 -5.76
C VAL A 143 -8.58 -6.05 -6.22
N GLY A 144 -9.84 -6.26 -5.85
CA GLY A 144 -10.63 -7.42 -6.30
C GLY A 144 -10.75 -7.47 -7.82
N HIS A 145 -11.08 -6.35 -8.46
CA HIS A 145 -11.12 -6.27 -9.93
C HIS A 145 -9.75 -6.44 -10.59
N ALA A 146 -8.71 -5.89 -9.97
CA ALA A 146 -7.35 -6.11 -10.45
C ALA A 146 -6.93 -7.59 -10.38
N LEU A 147 -7.34 -8.32 -9.35
CA LEU A 147 -7.10 -9.77 -9.23
C LEU A 147 -7.82 -10.57 -10.32
N GLU A 148 -9.05 -10.21 -10.67
CA GLU A 148 -9.83 -10.86 -11.73
C GLU A 148 -9.12 -10.79 -13.10
N GLN A 149 -8.46 -9.66 -13.38
CA GLN A 149 -7.72 -9.43 -14.62
C GLN A 149 -6.29 -9.99 -14.59
N LEU A 150 -5.56 -9.75 -13.50
CA LEU A 150 -4.15 -10.14 -13.35
C LEU A 150 -3.99 -11.66 -13.23
N GLN A 151 -4.96 -12.32 -12.60
CA GLN A 151 -4.97 -13.77 -12.32
C GLN A 151 -3.60 -14.32 -11.88
N PRO A 152 -3.07 -13.86 -10.72
CA PRO A 152 -1.75 -14.29 -10.26
C PRO A 152 -1.66 -15.81 -10.16
N ALA A 153 -0.49 -16.35 -10.50
CA ALA A 153 -0.23 -17.78 -10.45
C ALA A 153 -0.32 -18.32 -9.02
N VAL A 154 -0.84 -19.55 -8.91
CA VAL A 154 -0.98 -20.30 -7.64
C VAL A 154 0.39 -20.50 -6.98
N GLY A 155 0.44 -20.36 -5.65
CA GLY A 155 1.66 -20.55 -4.86
C GLY A 155 2.73 -19.45 -5.04
N GLY A 156 2.35 -18.29 -5.57
CA GLY A 156 3.23 -17.15 -5.79
C GLY A 156 3.17 -16.06 -4.71
N ALA A 157 3.86 -14.96 -4.97
CA ALA A 157 3.76 -13.72 -4.22
C ALA A 157 3.07 -12.64 -5.05
N LEU A 158 2.16 -11.90 -4.41
CA LEU A 158 1.50 -10.73 -4.97
C LEU A 158 1.94 -9.50 -4.19
N PHE A 159 2.51 -8.52 -4.89
CA PHE A 159 2.79 -7.22 -4.30
C PHE A 159 1.72 -6.22 -4.73
N ILE A 160 1.15 -5.50 -3.77
CA ILE A 160 0.24 -4.39 -4.01
C ILE A 160 1.00 -3.13 -3.60
N GLU A 161 1.51 -2.37 -4.57
CA GLU A 161 2.11 -1.06 -4.31
C GLU A 161 1.00 -0.03 -4.17
N ASN A 162 0.78 0.48 -2.95
CA ASN A 162 -0.28 1.44 -2.68
C ASN A 162 0.16 2.87 -3.00
N VAL A 163 -0.83 3.76 -3.12
CA VAL A 163 -0.61 5.20 -3.30
C VAL A 163 0.30 5.72 -2.18
N GLY A 164 1.24 6.61 -2.51
CA GLY A 164 2.13 7.25 -1.53
C GLY A 164 1.35 8.10 -0.52
N ASN A 165 0.92 7.50 0.58
CA ASN A 165 0.20 8.14 1.67
C ASN A 165 0.30 7.31 2.98
N LEU A 166 0.63 7.96 4.09
CA LEU A 166 0.67 7.34 5.43
C LEU A 166 -0.63 7.54 6.25
N VAL A 167 -1.66 8.16 5.68
CA VAL A 167 -2.93 8.45 6.38
C VAL A 167 -4.05 7.55 5.87
N CYS A 168 -4.54 7.78 4.65
CA CYS A 168 -5.72 7.07 4.14
C CYS A 168 -5.55 5.55 4.13
N PRO A 169 -4.43 4.96 3.65
CA PRO A 169 -4.35 3.51 3.49
C PRO A 169 -4.32 2.72 4.81
N ALA A 170 -4.14 3.38 5.95
CA ALA A 170 -4.11 2.72 7.25
C ALA A 170 -5.48 2.07 7.60
N ALA A 171 -6.58 2.70 7.20
CA ALA A 171 -7.94 2.24 7.51
C ALA A 171 -8.50 1.21 6.52
N PHE A 172 -7.80 0.96 5.40
CA PHE A 172 -8.29 0.11 4.31
C PHE A 172 -7.48 -1.19 4.23
N ASP A 173 -8.12 -2.27 4.67
CA ASP A 173 -7.72 -3.64 4.39
C ASP A 173 -8.04 -3.98 2.92
N LEU A 174 -7.09 -4.58 2.20
CA LEU A 174 -7.23 -4.97 0.79
C LEU A 174 -7.44 -6.48 0.63
N GLY A 175 -7.37 -7.25 1.73
CA GLY A 175 -7.30 -8.70 1.73
C GLY A 175 -5.86 -9.24 1.69
N GLU A 176 -4.86 -8.38 1.89
CA GLU A 176 -3.46 -8.78 1.99
C GLU A 176 -3.20 -9.71 3.18
N GLY A 177 -2.12 -10.48 3.11
CA GLY A 177 -1.61 -11.25 4.25
C GLY A 177 -0.86 -10.36 5.24
N HIS A 178 -0.10 -9.38 4.74
CA HIS A 178 0.61 -8.41 5.56
C HIS A 178 0.63 -7.02 4.94
N LYS A 179 0.45 -6.01 5.80
CA LYS A 179 0.71 -4.61 5.47
C LYS A 179 2.15 -4.26 5.86
N VAL A 180 2.93 -3.80 4.89
CA VAL A 180 4.36 -3.48 5.05
C VAL A 180 4.55 -1.98 4.83
N VAL A 181 4.93 -1.27 5.89
CA VAL A 181 5.22 0.17 5.82
C VAL A 181 6.66 0.40 5.41
N VAL A 182 6.89 1.19 4.36
CA VAL A 182 8.22 1.61 3.91
C VAL A 182 8.45 3.04 4.37
N LEU A 183 9.42 3.23 5.27
CA LEU A 183 9.84 4.53 5.79
C LEU A 183 11.25 4.81 5.30
N SER A 184 11.50 5.95 4.67
CA SER A 184 12.86 6.36 4.28
C SER A 184 13.54 7.15 5.40
N VAL A 185 14.84 6.94 5.62
CA VAL A 185 15.64 7.74 6.57
C VAL A 185 15.65 9.24 6.25
N THR A 186 15.30 9.62 5.02
CA THR A 186 15.15 11.04 4.60
C THR A 186 13.87 11.70 5.11
N GLU A 187 12.99 10.98 5.78
CA GLU A 187 11.70 11.49 6.24
C GLU A 187 11.73 11.98 7.69
N GLY A 188 12.78 11.63 8.46
CA GLY A 188 12.93 11.95 9.89
C GLY A 188 12.34 10.86 10.80
N GLU A 189 12.96 10.68 11.96
CA GLU A 189 12.70 9.58 12.89
C GLU A 189 11.32 9.64 13.57
N ASP A 190 10.67 10.81 13.58
CA ASP A 190 9.40 11.05 14.29
C ASP A 190 8.13 10.61 13.53
N LYS A 191 8.28 10.08 12.31
CA LYS A 191 7.16 9.63 11.47
C LYS A 191 6.23 8.63 12.16
N PRO A 192 6.71 7.63 12.92
CA PRO A 192 5.81 6.71 13.61
C PRO A 192 4.86 7.40 14.59
N LEU A 193 5.33 8.43 15.31
CA LEU A 193 4.49 9.18 16.24
C LEU A 193 3.51 10.11 15.52
N LYS A 194 3.88 10.61 14.33
CA LYS A 194 3.04 11.50 13.52
C LYS A 194 1.92 10.75 12.77
N TYR A 195 2.14 9.48 12.44
CA TYR A 195 1.19 8.66 11.66
C TYR A 195 0.85 7.35 12.39
N PRO A 196 0.40 7.40 13.66
CA PRO A 196 0.33 6.22 14.52
C PRO A 196 -0.57 5.10 13.94
N ASP A 197 -1.68 5.44 13.29
CA ASP A 197 -2.59 4.45 12.72
C ASP A 197 -1.92 3.56 11.67
N MET A 198 -1.02 4.13 10.85
CA MET A 198 -0.29 3.37 9.83
C MET A 198 0.68 2.37 10.45
N PHE A 199 1.45 2.81 11.44
CA PHE A 199 2.43 1.95 12.11
C PHE A 199 1.76 0.95 13.04
N HIS A 200 0.56 1.26 13.54
CA HIS A 200 -0.29 0.31 14.26
C HIS A 200 -0.80 -0.80 13.33
N ALA A 201 -1.23 -0.45 12.12
CA ALA A 201 -1.80 -1.39 11.15
C ALA A 201 -0.76 -2.25 10.42
N ALA A 202 0.53 -1.88 10.44
CA ALA A 202 1.60 -2.60 9.75
C ALA A 202 2.15 -3.78 10.59
N ASP A 203 2.48 -4.88 9.92
CA ASP A 203 3.16 -6.03 10.55
C ASP A 203 4.69 -5.91 10.48
N LEU A 204 5.17 -5.21 9.45
CA LEU A 204 6.59 -5.02 9.15
C LEU A 204 6.85 -3.58 8.71
N MET A 205 7.91 -2.99 9.26
CA MET A 205 8.50 -1.75 8.77
C MET A 205 9.80 -2.04 8.02
N LEU A 206 9.91 -1.52 6.81
CA LEU A 206 11.16 -1.43 6.08
C LEU A 206 11.71 -0.01 6.24
N LEU A 207 12.78 0.15 7.03
CA LEU A 207 13.53 1.39 7.11
C LEU A 207 14.48 1.45 5.90
N ASN A 208 14.07 2.15 4.85
CA ASN A 208 14.74 2.19 3.55
C ASN A 208 15.73 3.35 3.44
N LYS A 209 16.60 3.25 2.43
CA LYS A 209 17.66 4.21 2.09
C LYS A 209 18.71 4.37 3.19
N VAL A 210 18.99 3.31 3.95
CA VAL A 210 20.00 3.35 5.03
C VAL A 210 21.41 3.66 4.52
N ASP A 211 21.63 3.53 3.22
CA ASP A 211 22.84 4.00 2.54
C ASP A 211 23.09 5.50 2.68
N LEU A 212 22.06 6.28 3.00
CA LEU A 212 22.13 7.72 3.18
C LEU A 212 22.44 8.15 4.62
N LEU A 213 22.43 7.23 5.59
CA LEU A 213 22.70 7.54 7.00
C LEU A 213 24.01 8.33 7.23
N PRO A 214 25.13 8.07 6.53
CA PRO A 214 26.35 8.87 6.68
C PRO A 214 26.22 10.36 6.32
N TYR A 215 25.13 10.74 5.65
CA TYR A 215 24.87 12.10 5.18
C TYR A 215 23.69 12.77 5.89
N LEU A 216 23.07 12.09 6.86
CA LEU A 216 21.85 12.54 7.53
C LEU A 216 22.04 12.55 9.04
N GLU A 217 21.46 13.54 9.70
CA GLU A 217 21.23 13.50 11.14
C GLU A 217 19.95 12.69 11.39
N PHE A 218 20.09 11.37 11.44
CA PHE A 218 18.98 10.43 11.68
C PHE A 218 19.41 9.35 12.67
N ASP A 219 18.66 9.19 13.75
CA ASP A 219 18.87 8.14 14.74
C ASP A 219 17.94 6.95 14.47
N VAL A 220 18.55 5.84 14.03
CA VAL A 220 17.84 4.61 13.70
C VAL A 220 17.19 3.98 14.92
N ASP A 221 17.86 3.97 16.06
CA ASP A 221 17.36 3.32 17.27
C ASP A 221 16.16 4.09 17.84
N VAL A 222 16.22 5.43 17.80
CA VAL A 222 15.08 6.29 18.18
C VAL A 222 13.88 6.07 17.25
N CYS A 223 14.09 6.00 15.93
CA CYS A 223 13.01 5.72 14.99
C CYS A 223 12.35 4.36 15.26
N ILE A 224 13.14 3.32 15.53
CA ILE A 224 12.65 1.98 15.83
C ILE A 224 11.89 1.96 17.16
N ASP A 225 12.40 2.65 18.18
CA ASP A 225 11.72 2.79 19.47
C ASP A 225 10.36 3.46 19.31
N TYR A 226 10.28 4.58 18.59
CA TYR A 226 9.00 5.24 18.30
C TYR A 226 8.02 4.32 17.56
N ALA A 227 8.47 3.56 16.58
CA ALA A 227 7.62 2.61 15.87
C ALA A 227 7.10 1.51 16.80
N ARG A 228 7.94 0.98 17.70
CA ARG A 228 7.55 -0.05 18.68
C ARG A 228 6.66 0.47 19.80
N ARG A 229 6.74 1.75 20.16
CA ARG A 229 5.77 2.36 21.09
C ARG A 229 4.35 2.37 20.51
N ILE A 230 4.22 2.52 19.20
CA ILE A 230 2.92 2.45 18.50
C ILE A 230 2.48 0.99 18.31
N ASN A 231 3.39 0.13 17.90
CA ASN A 231 3.13 -1.30 17.71
C ASN A 231 4.27 -2.15 18.29
N PRO A 232 4.11 -2.69 19.52
CA PRO A 232 5.15 -3.49 20.18
C PRO A 232 5.53 -4.79 19.44
N LYS A 233 4.68 -5.26 18.52
CA LYS A 233 4.92 -6.48 17.72
C LYS A 233 5.55 -6.19 16.36
N LEU A 234 5.71 -4.91 15.99
CA LEU A 234 6.22 -4.50 14.68
C LEU A 234 7.65 -5.02 14.47
N SER A 235 7.81 -5.82 13.42
CA SER A 235 9.13 -6.20 12.94
C SER A 235 9.75 -5.06 12.16
N VAL A 236 11.08 -4.91 12.21
CA VAL A 236 11.79 -3.87 11.47
C VAL A 236 12.97 -4.46 10.73
N LEU A 237 13.09 -4.16 9.44
CA LEU A 237 14.26 -4.44 8.63
C LEU A 237 14.84 -3.14 8.09
N GLN A 238 16.15 -2.99 8.22
CA GLN A 238 16.91 -1.89 7.62
C GLN A 238 17.34 -2.31 6.22
N VAL A 239 17.01 -1.52 5.20
CA VAL A 239 17.29 -1.86 3.80
C VAL A 239 17.83 -0.67 3.00
N SER A 240 18.68 -0.97 2.01
CA SER A 240 18.96 -0.07 0.90
C SER A 240 18.63 -0.81 -0.39
N ALA A 241 17.55 -0.41 -1.06
CA ALA A 241 17.23 -0.98 -2.37
C ALA A 241 18.30 -0.69 -3.43
N ILE A 242 19.06 0.41 -3.29
CA ILE A 242 20.08 0.79 -4.27
C ILE A 242 21.39 0.03 -4.02
N ARG A 243 21.86 -0.06 -2.77
CA ARG A 243 23.11 -0.77 -2.44
C ARG A 243 22.93 -2.27 -2.23
N GLY A 244 21.71 -2.72 -1.93
CA GLY A 244 21.40 -4.11 -1.60
C GLY A 244 21.51 -4.44 -0.11
N ASP A 245 21.91 -3.48 0.74
CA ASP A 245 22.02 -3.69 2.18
C ASP A 245 20.68 -4.17 2.75
N GLY A 246 20.68 -5.23 3.55
CA GLY A 246 19.48 -5.81 4.18
C GLY A 246 18.48 -6.49 3.24
N MET A 247 18.67 -6.44 1.92
CA MET A 247 17.73 -7.03 0.96
C MET A 247 17.61 -8.54 1.10
N THR A 248 18.68 -9.25 1.46
CA THR A 248 18.62 -10.70 1.71
C THR A 248 17.61 -11.05 2.81
N ALA A 249 17.64 -10.33 3.94
CA ALA A 249 16.71 -10.58 5.04
C ALA A 249 15.25 -10.31 4.66
N TRP A 250 15.03 -9.29 3.81
CA TRP A 250 13.72 -9.00 3.23
C TRP A 250 13.23 -10.10 2.28
N LEU A 251 14.08 -10.55 1.36
CA LEU A 251 13.76 -11.63 0.42
C LEU A 251 13.46 -12.94 1.15
N ASP A 252 14.28 -13.31 2.13
CA ASP A 252 14.07 -14.52 2.93
C ASP A 252 12.75 -14.45 3.72
N TRP A 253 12.35 -13.26 4.19
CA TRP A 253 11.07 -13.07 4.85
C TRP A 253 9.90 -13.32 3.91
N ILE A 254 9.97 -12.80 2.67
CA ILE A 254 8.95 -13.04 1.65
C ILE A 254 8.85 -14.52 1.31
N GLU A 255 9.99 -15.19 1.07
CA GLU A 255 9.99 -16.59 0.68
C GLU A 255 9.45 -17.53 1.75
N ARG A 256 9.76 -17.24 3.02
CA ARG A 256 9.14 -17.97 4.14
C ARG A 256 7.62 -17.79 4.15
N GLY A 257 7.13 -16.56 3.96
CA GLY A 257 5.71 -16.27 3.88
C GLY A 257 5.02 -16.98 2.70
N ALA A 258 5.62 -16.92 1.51
CA ALA A 258 5.15 -17.61 0.32
C ALA A 258 5.15 -19.14 0.48
N GLY A 259 6.18 -19.70 1.13
CA GLY A 259 6.24 -21.12 1.45
C GLY A 259 5.12 -21.57 2.39
N LEU A 260 4.81 -20.77 3.42
CA LEU A 260 3.71 -21.05 4.36
C LEU A 260 2.34 -20.95 3.67
N ALA A 261 2.11 -19.91 2.86
CA ALA A 261 0.87 -19.75 2.10
C ALA A 261 0.65 -20.92 1.12
N SER A 262 1.70 -21.33 0.41
CA SER A 262 1.66 -22.47 -0.51
C SER A 262 1.43 -23.81 0.19
N ALA A 263 1.95 -23.98 1.41
CA ALA A 263 1.75 -25.20 2.19
C ALA A 263 0.31 -25.34 2.70
N ALA A 264 -0.40 -24.23 2.94
CA ALA A 264 -1.76 -24.23 3.47
C ALA A 264 -2.83 -24.74 2.48
N ILE A 265 -2.49 -24.89 1.19
CA ILE A 265 -3.40 -25.40 0.15
C ILE A 265 -3.08 -26.84 -0.31
N ARG A 266 -2.07 -27.48 0.29
CA ARG A 266 -1.68 -28.87 0.01
C ARG A 266 -2.38 -29.82 0.98
#